data_AF-A0A0N7F4S6-F1
#
_entry.id   AF-A0A0N7F4S6-F1
#
_cell.length_a   1.000
_cell.length_b   1.000
_cell.length_c   1.000
_cell.angle_alpha   90.00
_cell.angle_beta   90.00
_cell.angle_gamma   90.00
#
_symmetry.space_group_name_H-M   'P 1'
#
loop_
_entity.id
_entity.type
_entity.pdbx_description
1 polymer ?
#
loop_
_entity_poly.entity_id
_entity_poly.type
_entity_poly.pdbx_seq_one_letter_code
_entity_poly.pdbx_strand_id
1 'polypeptide(L)'
;MQVRGFLPQGSGFPGGPEGTEYIGIAESRWRQQLASLGRTLGAEMVIPFPADDEPRRAVADFLREAQRLLGGNEIDSAMAQVRKALETIRTTSGWNWPTPKKKEDRTAEDRWALIRSALEDQASGALHVDGGTRDYAYSRAEVETLIGMTAALLRIVPVTPGFGQS
;
A
#
# COMPACT_ATOMS: atom_id res chain seq x y z
N MET A 1 -3.77 12.00 17.04
CA MET A 1 -3.46 12.33 18.45
C MET A 1 -3.67 11.07 19.25
N GLN A 2 -2.68 10.63 20.02
CA GLN A 2 -2.72 9.36 20.74
C GLN A 2 -3.35 9.60 22.11
N VAL A 3 -4.47 8.95 22.42
CA VAL A 3 -5.07 8.96 23.75
C VAL A 3 -4.85 7.57 24.34
N ARG A 4 -4.10 7.50 25.45
CA ARG A 4 -3.98 6.29 26.27
C ARG A 4 -4.92 6.44 27.46
N GLY A 5 -5.93 5.59 27.56
CA GLY A 5 -6.70 5.38 28.78
C GLY A 5 -6.27 4.08 29.44
N PHE A 6 -5.77 4.16 30.68
CA PHE A 6 -5.62 2.98 31.53
C PHE A 6 -6.77 2.97 32.54
N LEU A 7 -7.50 1.86 32.64
CA LEU A 7 -8.39 1.60 33.77
C LEU A 7 -7.65 0.77 34.82
N PRO A 8 -7.79 1.08 36.12
CA PRO A 8 -7.24 0.24 37.19
C PRO A 8 -7.92 -1.13 37.14
N GLN A 9 -7.14 -2.18 36.94
CA GLN A 9 -7.60 -3.57 36.98
C GLN A 9 -7.91 -3.95 38.43
N GLY A 10 -9.16 -3.73 38.86
CA GLY A 10 -9.73 -4.33 40.06
C GLY A 10 -10.48 -5.62 39.71
N SER A 11 -10.41 -6.63 40.58
CA SER A 11 -11.13 -7.89 40.39
C SER A 11 -12.64 -7.67 40.42
N GLY A 12 -13.27 -7.59 39.24
CA GLY A 12 -14.74 -7.51 39.12
C GLY A 12 -15.31 -6.87 37.85
N PHE A 13 -14.50 -6.32 36.94
CA PHE A 13 -15.00 -5.73 35.69
C PHE A 13 -14.80 -6.68 34.49
N PRO A 14 -15.87 -7.17 33.83
CA PRO A 14 -15.73 -7.85 32.53
C PRO A 14 -15.30 -6.83 31.47
N GLY A 15 -14.40 -7.22 30.57
CA GLY A 15 -13.82 -6.35 29.52
C GLY A 15 -14.90 -5.60 28.72
N GLY A 16 -14.64 -4.31 28.48
CA GLY A 16 -15.64 -3.29 28.12
C GLY A 16 -16.24 -3.37 26.71
N PRO A 17 -17.33 -2.61 26.45
CA PRO A 17 -18.04 -2.63 25.17
C PRO A 17 -17.26 -1.94 24.05
N GLU A 18 -17.42 -2.43 22.81
CA GLU A 18 -16.97 -1.73 21.60
C GLU A 18 -17.65 -0.36 21.50
N GLY A 19 -16.85 0.71 21.53
CA GLY A 19 -17.31 2.08 21.33
C GLY A 19 -16.91 2.57 19.95
N THR A 20 -17.89 2.96 19.13
CA THR A 20 -17.62 3.75 17.91
C THR A 20 -17.49 5.22 18.31
N GLU A 21 -16.29 5.77 18.17
CA GLU A 21 -16.05 7.20 18.39
C GLU A 21 -16.23 7.99 17.10
N TYR A 22 -17.04 9.05 17.17
CA TYR A 22 -17.22 10.00 16.09
C TYR A 22 -16.29 11.19 16.31
N ILE A 23 -15.35 11.40 15.39
CA ILE A 23 -14.45 12.56 15.43
C ILE A 23 -15.04 13.67 14.56
N GLY A 24 -15.41 14.78 15.18
CA GLY A 24 -15.80 16.00 14.48
C GLY A 24 -14.58 16.74 13.94
N ILE A 25 -14.45 16.81 12.61
CA ILE A 25 -13.41 17.62 11.95
C ILE A 25 -14.04 18.95 11.51
N ALA A 26 -13.39 20.07 11.83
CA ALA A 26 -13.83 21.38 11.39
C ALA A 26 -13.88 21.46 9.86
N GLU A 27 -14.99 21.96 9.30
CA GLU A 27 -15.21 22.06 7.85
C GLU A 27 -14.08 22.82 7.14
N SER A 28 -13.50 23.84 7.78
CA SER A 28 -12.36 24.59 7.23
C SER A 28 -11.10 23.73 7.09
N ARG A 29 -10.81 22.85 8.05
CA ARG A 29 -9.70 21.87 7.95
C ARG A 29 -9.98 20.83 6.88
N TRP A 30 -11.23 20.35 6.80
CA TRP A 30 -11.64 19.42 5.77
C TRP A 30 -11.51 20.01 4.36
N ARG A 31 -11.99 21.25 4.17
CA ARG A 31 -11.85 22.00 2.91
C ARG A 31 -10.39 22.30 2.59
N GLN A 32 -9.55 22.59 3.57
CA GLN A 32 -8.12 22.81 3.36
C GLN A 32 -7.41 21.52 2.94
N GLN A 33 -7.78 20.38 3.52
CA GLN A 33 -7.29 19.06 3.10
C GLN A 33 -7.79 18.71 1.70
N LEU A 34 -9.06 18.94 1.38
CA LEU A 34 -9.60 18.76 0.02
C LEU A 34 -8.98 19.70 -1.01
N ALA A 35 -8.71 20.96 -0.65
CA ALA A 35 -8.02 21.91 -1.53
C ALA A 35 -6.58 21.48 -1.80
N SER A 36 -5.92 20.82 -0.84
CA SER A 36 -4.60 20.22 -1.06
C SER A 36 -4.64 19.01 -2.01
N LEU A 37 -5.79 18.31 -2.07
CA LEU A 37 -6.05 17.25 -3.06
C LEU A 37 -6.36 17.81 -4.45
N GLY A 38 -6.79 19.07 -4.56
CA GLY A 38 -7.25 19.71 -5.81
C GLY A 38 -6.21 19.93 -6.92
N ARG A 39 -4.97 19.45 -6.77
CA ARG A 39 -3.94 19.45 -7.84
C ARG A 39 -3.37 18.08 -8.17
N THR A 40 -3.77 17.05 -7.43
CA THR A 40 -3.50 15.65 -7.74
C THR A 40 -4.82 15.04 -8.22
N LEU A 41 -4.80 14.23 -9.28
CA LEU A 41 -5.94 13.39 -9.61
C LEU A 41 -6.15 12.44 -8.43
N GLY A 42 -6.95 12.87 -7.44
CA GLY A 42 -7.24 12.14 -6.24
C GLY A 42 -8.17 11.00 -6.57
N ALA A 43 -7.63 9.91 -7.10
CA ALA A 43 -8.30 8.62 -6.93
C ALA A 43 -8.39 8.40 -5.42
N GLU A 44 -9.61 8.42 -4.87
CA GLU A 44 -9.86 8.05 -3.48
C GLU A 44 -9.50 6.57 -3.32
N MET A 45 -8.22 6.32 -3.05
CA MET A 45 -7.70 4.99 -2.88
C MET A 45 -7.88 4.61 -1.42
N VAL A 46 -9.08 4.13 -1.10
CA VAL A 46 -9.36 3.50 0.19
C VAL A 46 -8.52 2.22 0.26
N ILE A 47 -7.35 2.31 0.88
CA ILE A 47 -6.53 1.16 1.23
C ILE A 47 -7.28 0.46 2.37
N PRO A 48 -7.82 -0.76 2.16
CA PRO A 48 -8.48 -1.49 3.22
C PRO A 48 -7.51 -1.67 4.39
N PHE A 49 -8.00 -1.48 5.60
CA PHE A 49 -7.26 -1.69 6.84
C PHE A 49 -7.73 -3.03 7.44
N PRO A 50 -7.21 -4.18 6.97
CA PRO A 50 -7.46 -5.42 7.68
C PRO A 50 -6.64 -5.33 8.96
N ALA A 51 -7.33 -5.10 10.08
CA ALA A 51 -6.70 -5.06 11.40
C ALA A 51 -5.97 -6.37 11.73
N ASP A 52 -6.30 -7.47 11.04
CA ASP A 52 -5.79 -8.81 11.33
C ASP A 52 -4.91 -9.41 10.22
N ASP A 53 -4.54 -8.65 9.18
CA ASP A 53 -3.66 -9.09 8.08
C ASP A 53 -2.35 -8.29 8.08
N GLU A 54 -1.36 -8.81 8.82
CA GLU A 54 -0.05 -8.19 9.03
C GLU A 54 0.70 -7.89 7.70
N PRO A 55 0.73 -8.79 6.70
CA PRO A 55 1.22 -8.48 5.36
C PRO A 55 0.61 -7.24 4.70
N ARG A 56 -0.73 -7.14 4.69
CA ARG A 56 -1.40 -6.01 4.04
C ARG A 56 -1.19 -4.71 4.78
N ARG A 57 -1.07 -4.78 6.11
CA ARG A 57 -0.71 -3.62 6.94
C ARG A 57 0.66 -3.08 6.58
N ALA A 58 1.67 -3.94 6.46
CA ALA A 58 3.02 -3.52 6.06
C ALA A 58 3.03 -2.84 4.68
N VAL A 59 2.33 -3.39 3.69
CA VAL A 59 2.18 -2.77 2.36
C VAL A 59 1.50 -1.40 2.48
N ALA A 60 0.42 -1.29 3.25
CA ALA A 60 -0.30 -0.03 3.45
C ALA A 60 0.58 1.04 4.11
N ASP A 61 1.42 0.66 5.06
CA ASP A 61 2.33 1.58 5.75
C ASP A 61 3.43 2.10 4.83
N PHE A 62 4.00 1.25 3.97
CA PHE A 62 4.93 1.70 2.93
C PHE A 62 4.29 2.70 1.97
N LEU A 63 3.05 2.46 1.53
CA LEU A 63 2.36 3.37 0.60
C LEU A 63 2.01 4.72 1.25
N ARG A 64 1.64 4.73 2.54
CA ARG A 64 1.45 5.99 3.30
C ARG A 64 2.73 6.77 3.43
N GLU A 65 3.83 6.08 3.73
CA GLU A 65 5.13 6.73 3.83
C GLU A 65 5.59 7.28 2.48
N ALA A 66 5.34 6.55 1.38
CA ALA A 66 5.59 7.05 0.02
C ALA A 66 4.82 8.36 -0.25
N GLN A 67 3.53 8.42 0.11
CA GLN A 67 2.72 9.63 -0.03
C GLN A 67 3.24 10.78 0.84
N ARG A 68 3.66 10.50 2.08
CA ARG A 68 4.27 11.50 2.98
C ARG A 68 5.54 12.09 2.38
N LEU A 69 6.43 11.24 1.87
CA LEU A 69 7.69 11.63 1.22
C LEU A 69 7.44 12.45 -0.06
N LEU A 70 6.43 12.09 -0.85
CA LEU A 70 5.99 12.91 -1.98
C LEU A 70 5.51 14.30 -1.53
N GLY A 71 4.84 14.41 -0.38
CA GLY A 71 4.50 15.71 0.22
C GLY A 71 5.74 16.58 0.51
N GLY A 72 6.87 15.95 0.83
CA GLY A 72 8.17 16.60 1.00
C GLY A 72 9.01 16.75 -0.27
N ASN A 73 8.49 16.35 -1.44
CA ASN A 73 9.22 16.30 -2.72
C ASN A 73 10.44 15.35 -2.72
N GLU A 74 10.44 14.36 -1.84
CA GLU A 74 11.49 13.33 -1.74
C GLU A 74 11.19 12.15 -2.67
N ILE A 75 11.39 12.35 -3.98
CA ILE A 75 10.92 11.41 -5.02
C ILE A 75 11.59 10.03 -4.94
N ASP A 76 12.92 9.98 -4.80
CA ASP A 76 13.65 8.71 -4.75
C ASP A 76 13.32 7.91 -3.49
N SER A 77 13.20 8.60 -2.36
CA SER A 77 12.76 8.00 -1.09
C SER A 77 11.35 7.45 -1.21
N ALA A 78 10.43 8.17 -1.86
CA ALA A 78 9.07 7.69 -2.09
C ALA A 78 9.05 6.45 -2.99
N MET A 79 9.84 6.43 -4.06
CA MET A 79 9.99 5.26 -4.92
C MET A 79 10.55 4.05 -4.17
N ALA A 80 11.50 4.27 -3.25
CA ALA A 80 12.04 3.19 -2.42
C ALA A 80 10.95 2.53 -1.55
N GLN A 81 9.96 3.29 -1.07
CA GLN A 81 8.83 2.72 -0.34
C GLN A 81 7.88 1.92 -1.25
N VAL A 82 7.63 2.39 -2.48
CA VAL A 82 6.85 1.65 -3.48
C VAL A 82 7.49 0.29 -3.77
N ARG A 83 8.82 0.23 -3.91
CA ARG A 83 9.55 -1.05 -4.11
C ARG A 83 9.35 -2.01 -2.93
N LYS A 84 9.48 -1.52 -1.70
CA LYS A 84 9.23 -2.34 -0.49
C LYS A 84 7.80 -2.86 -0.44
N ALA A 85 6.82 -2.06 -0.85
CA ALA A 85 5.43 -2.46 -0.95
C ALA A 85 5.24 -3.60 -1.97
N LEU A 86 5.80 -3.47 -3.18
CA LEU A 86 5.73 -4.51 -4.21
C LEU A 86 6.46 -5.80 -3.79
N GLU A 87 7.64 -5.67 -3.19
CA GLU A 87 8.39 -6.81 -2.65
C GLU A 87 7.60 -7.55 -1.56
N THR A 88 6.90 -6.82 -0.70
CA THR A 88 6.03 -7.43 0.32
C THR A 88 4.84 -8.14 -0.33
N ILE A 89 4.21 -7.56 -1.35
CA ILE A 89 3.15 -8.24 -2.13
C ILE A 89 3.70 -9.52 -2.77
N ARG A 90 4.90 -9.48 -3.34
CA ARG A 90 5.56 -10.66 -3.92
C ARG A 90 5.71 -11.80 -2.92
N THR A 91 6.18 -11.50 -1.71
CA THR A 91 6.45 -12.52 -0.69
C THR A 91 5.20 -13.05 -0.01
N THR A 92 4.09 -12.31 -0.04
CA THR A 92 2.90 -12.61 0.77
C THR A 92 1.66 -13.00 -0.02
N SER A 93 1.61 -12.71 -1.32
CA SER A 93 0.41 -12.94 -2.15
C SER A 93 0.11 -14.39 -2.52
N GLY A 94 1.07 -15.31 -2.31
CA GLY A 94 0.99 -16.68 -2.81
C GLY A 94 1.01 -16.78 -4.34
N TRP A 95 1.15 -15.66 -5.06
CA TRP A 95 1.30 -15.66 -6.50
C TRP A 95 2.65 -16.27 -6.89
N ASN A 96 2.60 -17.30 -7.73
CA ASN A 96 3.81 -17.92 -8.25
C ASN A 96 4.61 -16.94 -9.09
N TRP A 97 5.94 -17.14 -9.13
CA TRP A 97 6.78 -16.37 -10.04
C TRP A 97 6.30 -16.55 -11.48
N PRO A 98 6.21 -15.47 -12.29
CA PRO A 98 5.73 -15.58 -13.65
C PRO A 98 6.67 -16.51 -14.42
N THR A 99 6.14 -17.66 -14.83
CA THR A 99 6.84 -18.62 -15.68
C THR A 99 6.44 -18.41 -17.13
N PRO A 100 7.34 -18.67 -18.09
CA PRO A 100 7.03 -18.55 -19.51
C PRO A 100 5.99 -19.60 -19.92
N LYS A 101 4.71 -19.20 -19.85
CA LYS A 101 3.54 -19.95 -20.32
C LYS A 101 2.95 -19.26 -21.55
N LYS A 102 2.39 -20.05 -22.47
CA LYS A 102 1.56 -19.52 -23.57
C LYS A 102 0.39 -18.75 -22.98
N LYS A 103 -0.13 -17.76 -23.73
CA LYS A 103 -1.21 -16.89 -23.24
C LYS A 103 -2.45 -17.69 -22.85
N GLU A 104 -2.75 -18.74 -23.62
CA GLU A 104 -3.87 -19.66 -23.38
C GLU A 104 -3.73 -20.44 -22.05
N ASP A 105 -2.50 -20.79 -21.67
CA ASP A 105 -2.21 -21.65 -20.51
C ASP A 105 -2.08 -20.90 -19.18
N ARG A 106 -2.21 -19.57 -19.19
CA ARG A 106 -2.07 -18.73 -17.98
C ARG A 106 -3.32 -18.79 -17.11
N THR A 107 -3.13 -19.11 -15.84
CA THR A 107 -4.17 -18.96 -14.82
C THR A 107 -4.42 -17.49 -14.51
N ALA A 108 -5.47 -17.18 -13.73
CA ALA A 108 -5.70 -15.83 -13.23
C ALA A 108 -4.52 -15.35 -12.36
N GLU A 109 -3.97 -16.23 -11.51
CA GLU A 109 -2.80 -15.94 -10.67
C GLU A 109 -1.55 -15.65 -11.51
N ASP A 110 -1.30 -16.43 -12.57
CA ASP A 110 -0.18 -16.16 -13.49
C ASP A 110 -0.27 -14.75 -14.11
N ARG A 111 -1.49 -14.31 -14.43
CA ARG A 111 -1.73 -12.96 -15.01
C ARG A 111 -1.49 -11.85 -13.99
N TRP A 112 -1.92 -12.04 -12.74
CA TRP A 112 -1.64 -11.07 -11.67
C TRP A 112 -0.16 -11.02 -11.29
N ALA A 113 0.51 -12.18 -11.27
CA ALA A 113 1.95 -12.27 -11.06
C ALA A 113 2.75 -11.51 -12.12
N LEU A 114 2.32 -11.58 -13.39
CA LEU A 114 2.90 -10.84 -14.51
C LEU A 114 2.71 -9.32 -14.37
N ILE A 115 1.49 -8.88 -14.00
CA ILE A 115 1.22 -7.45 -13.77
C ILE A 115 2.11 -6.92 -12.64
N ARG A 116 2.13 -7.60 -11.49
CA ARG A 116 3.01 -7.24 -10.36
C ARG A 116 4.48 -7.20 -10.79
N SER A 117 4.96 -8.18 -11.56
CA SER A 117 6.35 -8.21 -12.05
C SER A 117 6.66 -7.00 -12.92
N ALA A 118 5.76 -6.63 -13.84
CA ALA A 118 5.94 -5.46 -14.68
C ALA A 118 5.98 -4.15 -13.87
N LEU A 119 5.21 -4.06 -12.78
CA LEU A 119 5.29 -2.93 -11.85
C LEU A 119 6.64 -2.89 -11.11
N GLU A 120 7.17 -4.05 -10.69
CA GLU A 120 8.50 -4.13 -10.07
C GLU A 120 9.61 -3.72 -11.04
N ASP A 121 9.55 -4.17 -12.28
CA ASP A 121 10.50 -3.80 -13.33
C ASP A 121 10.42 -2.27 -13.57
N GLN A 122 9.21 -1.72 -13.69
CA GLN A 122 9.01 -0.27 -13.85
C GLN A 122 9.50 0.52 -12.65
N ALA A 123 9.32 0.02 -11.42
CA ALA A 123 9.83 0.66 -10.21
C ALA A 123 11.36 0.51 -10.08
N SER A 124 11.96 -0.47 -10.74
CA SER A 124 13.40 -0.76 -10.70
C SER A 124 14.19 -0.16 -11.85
N GLY A 125 13.54 0.46 -12.85
CA GLY A 125 14.17 1.04 -14.03
C GLY A 125 15.41 1.89 -13.75
N ALA A 126 15.35 2.82 -12.79
CA ALA A 126 16.50 3.67 -12.42
C ALA A 126 17.68 2.93 -11.73
N LEU A 127 17.49 1.70 -11.25
CA LEU A 127 18.54 0.90 -10.59
C LEU A 127 19.33 0.04 -11.58
N HIS A 128 18.79 -0.20 -12.78
CA HIS A 128 19.50 -0.95 -13.82
C HIS A 128 20.50 0.00 -14.50
N VAL A 129 21.80 -0.22 -14.27
CA VAL A 129 22.92 0.50 -14.88
C VAL A 129 23.16 -0.01 -16.31
N ASP A 130 22.08 -0.10 -17.09
CA ASP A 130 22.13 -0.44 -18.51
C ASP A 130 22.03 0.87 -19.30
N GLY A 131 22.58 0.90 -20.51
CA GLY A 131 22.88 2.12 -21.27
C GLY A 131 21.72 3.10 -21.57
N GLY A 132 20.48 2.78 -21.16
CA GLY A 132 19.29 3.63 -21.30
C GLY A 132 18.74 4.25 -20.01
N THR A 133 19.17 3.83 -18.81
CA THR A 133 18.52 4.18 -17.52
C THR A 133 19.43 4.86 -16.49
N ARG A 134 20.71 5.09 -16.83
CA ARG A 134 21.71 5.69 -15.91
C ARG A 134 21.35 7.09 -15.40
N ASP A 135 20.64 7.87 -16.20
CA ASP A 135 20.20 9.24 -15.86
C ASP A 135 18.67 9.33 -15.65
N TYR A 136 17.99 8.19 -15.53
CA TYR A 136 16.54 8.15 -15.40
C TYR A 136 16.13 8.49 -13.97
N ALA A 137 15.58 9.70 -13.80
CA ALA A 137 14.95 10.15 -12.56
C ALA A 137 13.43 9.98 -12.68
N TYR A 138 12.82 9.37 -11.66
CA TYR A 138 11.37 9.31 -11.61
C TYR A 138 10.79 10.71 -11.44
N SER A 139 9.74 10.99 -12.19
CA SER A 139 8.87 12.14 -11.94
C SER A 139 7.91 11.85 -10.79
N ARG A 140 7.43 12.91 -10.14
CA ARG A 140 6.34 12.84 -9.16
C ARG A 140 5.13 12.05 -9.70
N ALA A 141 4.74 12.31 -10.94
CA ALA A 141 3.59 11.66 -11.56
C ALA A 141 3.78 10.15 -11.73
N GLU A 142 4.98 9.70 -12.07
CA GLU A 142 5.30 8.27 -12.16
C GLU A 142 5.21 7.59 -10.79
N VAL A 143 5.72 8.24 -9.74
CA VAL A 143 5.63 7.70 -8.37
C VAL A 143 4.18 7.66 -7.88
N GLU A 144 3.39 8.72 -8.11
CA GLU A 144 1.97 8.77 -7.78
C GLU A 144 1.19 7.65 -8.49
N THR A 145 1.50 7.42 -9.77
CA THR A 145 0.91 6.34 -10.56
C THR A 145 1.24 4.97 -9.97
N LEU A 146 2.51 4.73 -9.63
CA LEU A 146 2.94 3.45 -9.05
C LEU A 146 2.36 3.21 -7.65
N ILE A 147 2.19 4.25 -6.83
CA ILE A 147 1.44 4.17 -5.56
C ILE A 147 0.01 3.71 -5.83
N GLY A 148 -0.67 4.34 -6.79
CA GLY A 148 -2.03 4.00 -7.20
C GLY A 148 -2.18 2.55 -7.65
N MET A 149 -1.32 2.10 -8.56
CA MET A 149 -1.36 0.74 -9.08
C MET A 149 -1.02 -0.30 -8.00
N THR A 150 -0.06 0.00 -7.12
CA THR A 150 0.34 -0.93 -6.05
C THR A 150 -0.77 -1.13 -5.03
N ALA A 151 -1.49 -0.09 -4.62
CA ALA A 151 -2.62 -0.29 -3.71
C ALA A 151 -3.87 -0.87 -4.40
N ALA A 152 -4.04 -0.68 -5.71
CA ALA A 152 -5.03 -1.45 -6.47
C ALA A 152 -4.70 -2.95 -6.46
N LEU A 153 -3.43 -3.33 -6.64
CA LEU A 153 -2.98 -4.72 -6.50
C LEU A 153 -3.25 -5.26 -5.09
N LEU A 154 -2.96 -4.48 -4.05
CA LEU A 154 -3.16 -4.90 -2.66
C LEU A 154 -4.61 -5.34 -2.36
N ARG A 155 -5.61 -4.76 -3.04
CA ARG A 155 -7.03 -5.14 -2.86
C ARG A 155 -7.33 -6.57 -3.30
N ILE A 156 -6.60 -7.08 -4.28
CA ILE A 156 -6.85 -8.39 -4.90
C ILE A 156 -5.86 -9.46 -4.48
N VAL A 157 -4.82 -9.10 -3.72
CA VAL A 157 -3.97 -10.08 -3.03
C VAL A 157 -4.89 -10.99 -2.20
N PRO A 158 -4.74 -12.32 -2.21
CA PRO A 158 -5.52 -13.21 -1.34
C PRO A 158 -5.14 -13.01 0.13
N VAL A 159 -6.10 -13.07 1.06
CA VAL A 159 -5.76 -13.27 2.49
C VAL A 159 -5.43 -14.75 2.63
N THR A 160 -4.21 -15.11 3.02
CA THR A 160 -3.94 -16.49 3.43
C THR A 160 -4.70 -16.72 4.73
N PRO A 161 -5.69 -17.63 4.79
CA PRO A 161 -6.35 -17.94 6.05
C PRO A 161 -5.29 -18.45 7.02
N GLY A 162 -5.16 -17.77 8.17
CA GLY A 162 -4.31 -18.24 9.25
C GLY A 162 -4.68 -19.66 9.63
N PHE A 163 -3.68 -20.52 9.77
CA PHE A 163 -3.84 -21.86 10.33
C PHE A 163 -4.53 -21.75 11.70
N GLY A 164 -5.83 -22.07 11.76
CA GLY A 164 -6.56 -22.07 13.03
C GLY A 164 -8.05 -21.76 12.92
N GLN A 165 -8.77 -22.46 12.05
CA GLN A 165 -10.19 -22.77 12.30
C GLN A 165 -10.47 -24.18 11.78
N SER A 166 -10.49 -25.13 12.72
CA SER A 166 -11.01 -26.49 12.60
C SER A 166 -11.85 -26.79 13.83
#